data_AF-A0A6M5Z1K8-F1
#
_entry.id   AF-A0A6M5Z1K8-F1
#
_cell.length_a   1.000
_cell.length_b   1.000
_cell.length_c   1.000
_cell.angle_alpha   90.00
_cell.angle_beta   90.00
_cell.angle_gamma   90.00
#
_symmetry.space_group_name_H-M   'P 1'
#
loop_
_entity.id
_entity.type
_entity.pdbx_description
1 polymer ?
#
loop_
_entity_poly.entity_id
_entity_poly.type
_entity_poly.pdbx_seq_one_letter_code
_entity_poly.pdbx_strand_id
1 'polypeptide(L)'
;MSATFTELLTPTKSEKRGAIIWDRATDNAASPVAGTPTITGTRDHCRYRVEEFVADDGRGFMLFELDAGTDRTEERYACLVGTRAKGCECRGYASTGKCKHLAALLTLVEAGKL
;
A
#
# COMPACT_ATOMS: atom_id res chain seq x y z
N MET A 1 16.82 -12.76 9.01
CA MET A 1 16.69 -11.37 8.51
C MET A 1 15.79 -11.43 7.30
N SER A 2 14.61 -10.79 7.33
CA SER A 2 13.74 -10.71 6.14
C SER A 2 14.39 -9.77 5.13
N ALA A 3 14.46 -10.16 3.87
CA ALA A 3 15.04 -9.32 2.83
C ALA A 3 14.07 -8.20 2.45
N THR A 4 14.48 -6.94 2.62
CA THR A 4 13.73 -5.77 2.18
C THR A 4 13.61 -5.76 0.66
N PHE A 5 12.39 -5.55 0.15
CA PHE A 5 12.12 -5.43 -1.29
C PHE A 5 11.91 -3.97 -1.67
N THR A 6 12.53 -3.51 -2.75
CA THR A 6 12.40 -2.13 -3.23
C THR A 6 12.06 -2.11 -4.70
N GLU A 7 11.05 -1.33 -5.10
CA GLU A 7 10.62 -1.20 -6.49
C GLU A 7 10.09 0.22 -6.79
N LEU A 8 10.21 0.64 -8.04
CA LEU A 8 9.63 1.88 -8.52
C LEU A 8 8.14 1.70 -8.81
N LEU A 9 7.33 2.67 -8.37
CA LEU A 9 5.92 2.70 -8.71
C LEU A 9 5.73 3.21 -10.14
N THR A 10 4.65 2.77 -10.78
CA THR A 10 4.28 3.25 -12.12
C THR A 10 4.17 4.79 -12.10
N PRO A 11 4.95 5.51 -12.93
CA PRO A 11 4.97 6.95 -12.91
C PRO A 11 3.62 7.52 -13.39
N THR A 12 3.17 8.56 -12.72
CA THR A 12 2.00 9.36 -13.09
C THR A 12 2.41 10.78 -13.44
N LYS A 13 1.47 11.58 -13.97
CA LYS A 13 1.73 13.00 -14.28
C LYS A 13 2.20 13.77 -13.04
N SER A 14 1.61 13.50 -11.88
CA SER A 14 1.91 14.15 -10.60
C SER A 14 3.07 13.49 -9.85
N GLU A 15 3.28 12.18 -10.03
CA GLU A 15 4.30 11.43 -9.30
C GLU A 15 5.20 10.65 -10.25
N LYS A 16 6.38 11.21 -10.54
CA LYS A 16 7.33 10.65 -11.52
C LYS A 16 8.39 9.73 -10.90
N ARG A 17 8.56 9.78 -9.57
CA ARG A 17 9.65 9.13 -8.83
C ARG A 17 9.14 8.34 -7.62
N GLY A 18 7.89 7.91 -7.65
CA GLY A 18 7.33 7.14 -6.55
C GLY A 18 8.04 5.80 -6.42
N ALA A 19 8.27 5.34 -5.20
CA ALA A 19 8.84 4.03 -4.93
C ALA A 19 8.18 3.39 -3.73
N ILE A 20 8.39 2.08 -3.60
CA ILE A 20 8.00 1.31 -2.44
C ILE A 20 9.22 0.60 -1.88
N ILE A 21 9.35 0.63 -0.56
CA ILE A 21 10.31 -0.15 0.22
C ILE A 21 9.48 -1.04 1.14
N TRP A 22 9.62 -2.35 1.05
CA TRP A 22 8.76 -3.32 1.70
C TRP A 22 9.52 -4.22 2.65
N ASP A 23 9.10 -4.18 3.91
CA ASP A 23 9.57 -5.08 4.96
C ASP A 23 8.46 -6.07 5.30
N ARG A 24 8.65 -7.34 4.91
CA ARG A 24 7.68 -8.41 5.20
C ARG A 24 7.66 -8.72 6.69
N ALA A 25 6.46 -8.89 7.26
CA ALA A 25 6.30 -9.36 8.63
C ALA A 25 6.93 -10.75 8.81
N THR A 26 7.60 -10.97 9.95
CA THR A 26 8.28 -12.24 10.25
C THR A 26 7.34 -13.32 10.79
N ASP A 27 6.14 -12.96 11.26
CA ASP A 27 5.14 -13.88 11.82
C ASP A 27 3.76 -13.65 11.19
N ASN A 28 3.65 -13.94 9.91
CA ASN A 28 2.41 -13.87 9.15
C ASN A 28 1.50 -15.10 9.35
N ALA A 29 1.93 -16.11 10.12
CA ALA A 29 1.15 -17.32 10.35
C ALA A 29 0.11 -17.14 11.47
N ALA A 30 0.41 -16.31 12.47
CA ALA A 30 -0.48 -16.04 13.60
C ALA A 30 -1.08 -14.62 13.61
N SER A 31 -0.71 -13.78 12.64
CA SER A 31 -1.09 -12.36 12.58
C SER A 31 -1.65 -11.98 11.21
N PRO A 32 -2.70 -11.14 11.13
CA PRO A 32 -3.18 -10.59 9.85
C PRO A 32 -2.20 -9.58 9.24
N VAL A 33 -1.14 -9.21 9.96
CA VAL A 33 -0.14 -8.24 9.50
C VAL A 33 0.75 -8.88 8.44
N ALA A 34 0.66 -8.38 7.22
CA ALA A 34 1.46 -8.84 6.09
C ALA A 34 2.87 -8.22 6.09
N GLY A 35 3.01 -6.98 6.56
CA GLY A 35 4.27 -6.26 6.63
C GLY A 35 4.10 -4.74 6.65
N THR A 36 5.20 -4.05 6.39
CA THR A 36 5.31 -2.59 6.49
C THR A 36 5.90 -2.01 5.21
N PRO A 37 5.11 -1.38 4.31
CA PRO A 37 5.65 -0.62 3.21
C PRO A 37 5.96 0.81 3.64
N THR A 38 7.11 1.31 3.23
CA THR A 38 7.37 2.73 3.07
C THR A 38 7.03 3.10 1.63
N ILE A 39 6.01 3.94 1.45
CA ILE A 39 5.63 4.46 0.13
C ILE A 39 6.21 5.87 0.01
N THR A 40 7.09 6.08 -0.97
CA THR A 40 7.69 7.39 -1.24
C THR A 40 7.03 8.01 -2.46
N GLY A 41 6.74 9.30 -2.35
CA GLY A 41 6.37 10.20 -3.44
C GLY A 41 7.45 11.25 -3.65
N THR A 42 7.18 12.18 -4.56
CA THR A 42 8.12 13.27 -4.90
C THR A 42 8.31 14.25 -3.75
N ARG A 43 7.29 14.41 -2.90
CA ARG A 43 7.26 15.39 -1.79
C ARG A 43 7.01 14.78 -0.43
N ASP A 44 6.61 13.53 -0.38
CA ASP A 44 6.21 12.85 0.84
C ASP A 44 6.77 11.44 0.90
N HIS A 45 6.82 10.89 2.10
CA HIS A 45 6.98 9.47 2.33
C HIS A 45 6.15 9.11 3.55
N CYS A 46 5.56 7.93 3.55
CA CYS A 46 4.80 7.45 4.69
C CYS A 46 4.96 5.94 4.84
N ARG A 47 5.10 5.50 6.08
CA ARG A 47 5.13 4.09 6.45
C ARG A 47 3.75 3.63 6.87
N TYR A 48 3.36 2.47 6.36
CA TYR A 48 2.09 1.85 6.69
C TYR A 48 2.33 0.49 7.33
N ARG A 49 1.50 0.08 8.27
CA ARG A 49 1.31 -1.34 8.60
C ARG A 49 0.20 -1.87 7.71
N VAL A 50 0.48 -2.93 6.96
CA VAL A 50 -0.51 -3.59 6.09
C VAL A 50 -1.06 -4.81 6.79
N GLU A 51 -2.39 -4.85 6.91
CA GLU A 51 -3.14 -6.03 7.33
C GLU A 51 -3.98 -6.52 6.17
N GLU A 52 -3.98 -7.84 5.94
CA GLU A 52 -4.84 -8.46 4.94
C GLU A 52 -6.15 -8.91 5.57
N PHE A 53 -7.26 -8.71 4.84
CA PHE A 53 -8.58 -9.19 5.22
C PHE A 53 -9.29 -9.84 4.03
N VAL A 54 -10.25 -10.71 4.33
CA VAL A 54 -11.05 -11.40 3.30
C VAL A 54 -11.98 -10.40 2.64
N ALA A 55 -11.96 -10.34 1.30
CA ALA A 55 -12.85 -9.53 0.49
C ALA A 55 -13.65 -10.41 -0.48
N ASP A 56 -14.83 -9.93 -0.89
CA ASP A 56 -15.72 -10.67 -1.80
C ASP A 56 -15.13 -10.88 -3.20
N ASP A 57 -14.20 -10.01 -3.63
CA ASP A 57 -13.47 -10.13 -4.90
C ASP A 57 -11.97 -9.90 -4.66
N GLY A 58 -11.19 -10.99 -4.67
CA GLY A 58 -9.73 -10.96 -4.52
C GLY A 58 -9.28 -10.71 -3.08
N ARG A 59 -8.42 -9.70 -2.87
CA ARG A 59 -7.74 -9.46 -1.59
C ARG A 59 -8.04 -8.07 -1.05
N GLY A 60 -8.40 -7.98 0.22
CA GLY A 60 -8.59 -6.72 0.94
C GLY A 60 -7.37 -6.39 1.79
N PHE A 61 -6.96 -5.12 1.81
CA PHE A 61 -5.84 -4.65 2.62
C PHE A 61 -6.21 -3.41 3.40
N MET A 62 -5.94 -3.41 4.70
CA MET A 62 -5.98 -2.22 5.55
C MET A 62 -4.56 -1.68 5.69
N LEU A 63 -4.37 -0.42 5.31
CA LEU A 63 -3.12 0.31 5.56
C LEU A 63 -3.34 1.19 6.78
N PHE A 64 -2.55 1.00 7.83
CA PHE A 64 -2.53 1.85 9.01
C PHE A 64 -1.27 2.72 8.97
N GLU A 65 -1.44 4.03 9.00
CA GLU A 65 -0.31 4.97 8.98
C GLU A 65 0.49 4.85 10.29
N LEU A 66 1.81 4.66 10.19
CA LEU A 66 2.71 4.50 11.34
C LEU A 66 3.46 5.79 11.68
N ASP A 67 3.66 6.65 10.69
CA ASP A 67 4.30 7.95 10.87
C ASP A 67 3.22 9.02 10.85
N ALA A 68 3.19 9.91 11.83
CA ALA A 68 2.35 11.11 11.76
C ALA A 68 2.91 12.05 10.67
N GLY A 69 2.53 11.84 9.41
CA GLY A 69 2.87 12.70 8.29
C GLY A 69 2.08 14.02 8.29
N THR A 70 2.48 14.96 7.43
CA THR A 70 1.93 16.33 7.32
C THR A 70 0.46 16.43 6.91
N ASP A 71 -0.19 15.33 6.54
CA ASP A 71 -1.62 15.28 6.20
C ASP A 71 -2.34 14.40 7.23
N ARG A 72 -3.10 15.02 8.14
CA ARG A 72 -3.69 14.39 9.35
C ARG A 72 -5.09 13.83 9.12
N THR A 73 -5.50 13.63 7.86
CA THR A 73 -6.92 13.46 7.58
C THR A 73 -7.44 12.08 7.95
N GLU A 74 -6.67 11.01 7.76
CA GLU A 74 -7.10 9.65 8.09
C GLU A 74 -5.92 8.77 8.56
N GLU A 75 -6.12 8.02 9.64
CA GLU A 75 -5.10 7.12 10.24
C GLU A 75 -5.02 5.76 9.52
N ARG A 76 -5.99 5.47 8.64
CA ARG A 76 -6.08 4.20 7.92
C ARG A 76 -6.81 4.33 6.59
N TYR A 77 -6.47 3.45 5.65
CA TYR A 77 -7.14 3.36 4.34
C TYR A 77 -7.44 1.89 4.00
N ALA A 78 -8.68 1.57 3.62
CA ALA A 78 -8.99 0.28 3.01
C ALA A 78 -8.67 0.29 1.51
N CYS A 79 -8.09 -0.81 1.04
CA CYS A 79 -7.77 -1.03 -0.36
C CYS A 79 -8.29 -2.40 -0.81
N LEU A 80 -8.87 -2.45 -2.00
CA LEU A 80 -9.31 -3.66 -2.66
C LEU A 80 -8.41 -3.95 -3.86
N VAL A 81 -7.81 -5.14 -3.87
CA VAL A 81 -7.09 -5.69 -5.01
C VAL A 81 -7.86 -6.91 -5.51
N GLY A 82 -8.98 -6.63 -6.18
CA GLY A 82 -9.86 -7.63 -6.76
C GLY A 82 -9.51 -7.98 -8.20
N THR A 83 -10.12 -9.07 -8.67
CA THR A 83 -9.98 -9.53 -10.06
C THR A 83 -10.87 -8.71 -11.00
N ARG A 84 -12.05 -8.29 -10.52
CA ARG A 84 -13.04 -7.50 -11.27
C ARG A 84 -12.99 -6.03 -10.89
N ALA A 85 -12.71 -5.72 -9.62
CA ALA A 85 -12.63 -4.36 -9.13
C ALA A 85 -11.34 -4.10 -8.36
N LYS A 86 -10.84 -2.88 -8.48
CA LYS A 86 -9.74 -2.35 -7.65
C LYS A 86 -10.23 -1.06 -7.00
N GLY A 87 -9.76 -0.76 -5.80
CA GLY A 87 -10.25 0.38 -5.05
C GLY A 87 -9.34 0.80 -3.91
N CYS A 88 -9.41 2.07 -3.55
CA CYS A 88 -8.80 2.61 -2.34
C CYS A 88 -9.70 3.72 -1.79
N GLU A 89 -9.85 3.79 -0.47
CA GLU A 89 -10.67 4.82 0.19
C GLU A 89 -10.01 6.20 0.24
N CYS A 90 -8.71 6.29 -0.08
CA CYS A 90 -8.01 7.56 0.03
C CYS A 90 -8.53 8.61 -0.98
N ARG A 91 -8.43 9.88 -0.58
CA ARG A 91 -8.86 11.03 -1.40
C ARG A 91 -8.23 11.04 -2.81
N GLY A 92 -6.97 10.60 -2.93
CA GLY A 92 -6.29 10.51 -4.22
C GLY A 92 -7.01 9.58 -5.20
N TYR A 93 -7.47 8.42 -4.70
CA TYR A 93 -8.25 7.47 -5.50
C TYR A 93 -9.64 8.02 -5.80
N ALA A 94 -10.35 8.56 -4.81
CA ALA A 94 -11.68 9.17 -5.01
C ALA A 94 -11.67 10.27 -6.08
N SER A 95 -10.59 11.04 -6.17
CA SER A 95 -10.46 12.14 -7.14
C SER A 95 -10.05 11.70 -8.55
N THR A 96 -9.28 10.60 -8.70
CA THR A 96 -8.61 10.29 -9.99
C THR A 96 -8.73 8.84 -10.44
N GLY A 97 -9.32 7.97 -9.62
CA GLY A 97 -9.33 6.52 -9.81
C GLY A 97 -7.94 5.87 -9.67
N LYS A 98 -6.93 6.62 -9.19
CA LYS A 98 -5.55 6.14 -9.04
C LYS A 98 -4.94 6.73 -7.76
N CYS A 99 -4.16 5.93 -7.04
CA CYS A 99 -3.40 6.42 -5.89
C CYS A 99 -2.10 5.63 -5.72
N LYS A 100 -1.16 6.22 -4.98
CA LYS A 100 0.12 5.57 -4.65
C LYS A 100 -0.07 4.32 -3.79
N HIS A 101 -1.09 4.29 -2.92
CA HIS A 101 -1.42 3.13 -2.08
C HIS A 101 -1.79 1.90 -2.91
N LEU A 102 -2.71 2.06 -3.85
CA LEU A 102 -3.13 0.97 -4.73
C LEU A 102 -2.01 0.55 -5.68
N ALA A 103 -1.23 1.50 -6.20
CA ALA A 103 -0.07 1.19 -7.04
C ALA A 103 0.98 0.37 -6.27
N ALA A 104 1.25 0.74 -5.01
CA ALA A 104 2.14 0.02 -4.12
C ALA A 104 1.67 -1.42 -3.84
N LEU A 105 0.40 -1.60 -3.45
CA LEU A 105 -0.16 -2.92 -3.20
C LEU A 105 -0.15 -3.81 -4.46
N LEU A 106 -0.54 -3.27 -5.61
CA LEU A 106 -0.50 -4.00 -6.87
C LEU A 106 0.92 -4.47 -7.19
N THR A 107 1.91 -3.58 -7.03
CA THR A 107 3.33 -3.92 -7.24
C THR A 107 3.77 -5.07 -6.33
N LEU A 108 3.36 -5.05 -5.05
CA LEU A 108 3.70 -6.13 -4.11
C LEU A 108 3.00 -7.44 -4.41
N VAL A 109 1.73 -7.42 -4.80
CA VAL A 109 0.96 -8.61 -5.19
C VAL A 109 1.56 -9.22 -6.46
N GLU A 110 1.84 -8.41 -7.48
CA GLU A 110 2.45 -8.86 -8.73
C GLU A 110 3.86 -9.43 -8.51
N ALA A 111 4.62 -8.89 -7.55
CA ALA A 111 5.93 -9.39 -7.15
C ALA A 111 5.91 -10.59 -6.17
N GLY A 112 4.72 -11.08 -5.78
CA GLY A 112 4.56 -12.20 -4.84
C GLY A 112 5.09 -11.92 -3.43
N LYS A 113 5.08 -10.64 -3.01
CA LYS A 113 5.56 -10.20 -1.69
C LYS A 113 4.45 -10.09 -0.64
N LEU A 114 3.21 -9.98 -1.11
CA LEU A 114 1.98 -10.07 -0.32
C LEU A 114 1.33 -11.42 -0.57
#